data_AF-A0A968X341-F1
#
_entry.id   AF-A0A968X341-F1
#
_cell.length_a   1.000
_cell.length_b   1.000
_cell.length_c   1.000
_cell.angle_alpha   90.00
_cell.angle_beta   90.00
_cell.angle_gamma   90.00
#
_symmetry.space_group_name_H-M   'P 1'
#
loop_
_entity.id
_entity.type
_entity.pdbx_description
1 polymer ?
#
loop_
_entity_poly.entity_id
_entity_poly.type
_entity_poly.pdbx_seq_one_letter_code
_entity_poly.pdbx_strand_id
1 'polypeptide(L)'
;MRLPLNIVSALMKHDSQPSTPPHLTSKISSIALGWVLALLPALAFAFFAAQLPTLANGNPFTWSLNWLPSLGVRFSFYLDGLSALFALLVTGIGAGILVYAGYY
;
A
#
# COMPACT_ATOMS: atom_id res chain seq x y z
N MET A 1 47.22 -41.14 -2.13
CA MET A 1 47.71 -39.83 -1.65
C MET A 1 46.70 -39.30 -0.62
N ARG A 2 46.92 -39.56 0.66
CA ARG A 2 45.95 -39.21 1.74
C ARG A 2 46.26 -37.79 2.19
N LEU A 3 45.33 -36.86 1.99
CA LEU A 3 45.42 -35.50 2.52
C LEU A 3 45.58 -35.56 4.06
N PRO A 4 46.46 -34.74 4.66
CA PRO A 4 46.63 -34.72 6.10
C PRO A 4 45.35 -34.21 6.78
N LEU A 5 44.92 -34.89 7.85
CA LEU A 5 43.66 -34.61 8.57
C LEU A 5 43.51 -33.16 9.06
N ASN A 6 44.61 -32.42 9.21
CA ASN A 6 44.61 -31.00 9.57
C ASN A 6 44.03 -30.09 8.47
N ILE A 7 44.17 -30.46 7.19
CA ILE A 7 43.60 -29.67 6.07
C ILE A 7 42.10 -29.93 5.94
N VAL A 8 41.67 -31.19 6.13
CA VAL A 8 40.25 -31.55 6.09
C VAL A 8 39.48 -30.90 7.23
N SER A 9 40.05 -30.88 8.44
CA SER A 9 39.43 -30.19 9.59
C SER A 9 39.43 -28.66 9.46
N ALA A 10 40.47 -28.07 8.85
CA ALA A 10 40.52 -26.63 8.57
C ALA A 10 39.47 -26.20 7.53
N LEU A 11 39.25 -27.00 6.48
CA LEU A 11 38.22 -26.73 5.47
C LEU A 11 36.80 -26.94 6.02
N MET A 12 36.55 -28.00 6.80
CA MET A 12 35.26 -28.22 7.46
C MET A 12 34.89 -27.09 8.45
N LYS A 13 35.88 -26.45 9.08
CA LYS A 13 35.66 -25.35 10.02
C LYS A 13 35.31 -24.03 9.32
N HIS A 14 35.68 -23.87 8.05
CA HIS A 14 35.37 -22.69 7.26
C HIS A 14 33.90 -22.68 6.78
N ASP A 15 33.36 -23.84 6.40
CA ASP A 15 31.97 -23.97 5.89
C ASP A 15 30.88 -23.93 6.97
N SER A 16 31.26 -23.97 8.24
CA SER A 16 30.32 -23.91 9.38
C SER A 16 30.11 -22.51 9.95
N GLN A 17 30.70 -21.47 9.33
CA GLN A 17 30.28 -20.11 9.60
C GLN A 17 28.96 -19.86 8.86
N PRO A 18 27.81 -19.71 9.57
CA PRO A 18 26.60 -19.26 8.92
C PRO A 18 26.91 -17.93 8.26
N SER A 19 26.70 -17.82 6.94
CA SER A 19 26.80 -16.57 6.21
C SER A 19 25.74 -15.63 6.76
N THR A 20 26.05 -14.93 7.85
CA THR A 20 25.11 -14.00 8.49
C THR A 20 24.83 -12.91 7.47
N PRO A 21 23.61 -12.84 6.90
CA PRO A 21 23.26 -11.70 6.07
C PRO A 21 23.36 -10.42 6.91
N PRO A 22 23.68 -9.27 6.30
CA PRO A 22 23.85 -8.02 7.04
C PRO A 22 22.54 -7.72 7.78
N HIS A 23 22.64 -7.73 9.10
CA HIS A 23 21.62 -7.33 10.05
C HIS A 23 21.47 -5.81 9.98
N LEU A 24 20.77 -5.36 8.93
CA LEU A 24 20.30 -3.99 8.82
C LEU A 24 18.81 -3.98 8.50
N THR A 25 18.02 -4.72 9.28
CA THR A 25 16.59 -4.43 9.38
C THR A 25 16.42 -3.50 10.56
N SER A 26 16.64 -2.21 10.30
CA SER A 26 16.09 -1.17 11.16
C SER A 26 14.64 -1.52 11.39
N LYS A 27 14.27 -1.85 12.63
CA LYS A 27 12.87 -1.92 13.06
C LYS A 27 12.31 -0.51 12.98
N ILE A 28 12.06 -0.03 11.77
CA ILE A 28 11.12 1.05 11.54
C ILE A 28 9.85 0.55 12.21
N SER A 29 9.35 1.30 13.18
CA SER A 29 8.14 0.96 13.92
C SER A 29 7.00 0.75 12.92
N SER A 30 6.74 -0.50 12.55
CA SER A 30 5.73 -0.88 11.55
C SER A 30 4.37 -0.30 11.91
N ILE A 31 4.12 -0.16 13.22
CA ILE A 31 2.90 0.43 13.77
C ILE A 31 2.76 1.90 13.40
N ALA A 32 3.82 2.70 13.58
CA ALA A 32 3.75 4.13 13.26
C ALA A 32 3.56 4.34 11.76
N LEU A 33 4.23 3.52 10.95
CA LEU A 33 4.11 3.57 9.49
C LEU A 33 2.69 3.18 9.03
N GLY A 34 2.08 2.15 9.62
CA GLY A 34 0.71 1.75 9.32
C GLY A 34 -0.30 2.85 9.61
N TRP A 35 -0.19 3.53 10.74
CA TRP A 35 -1.06 4.68 11.07
C TRP A 35 -0.86 5.86 10.13
N VAL A 36 0.38 6.21 9.79
CA VAL A 36 0.68 7.30 8.86
C VAL A 36 0.15 7.00 7.45
N LEU A 37 0.33 5.77 6.97
CA LEU A 37 -0.16 5.34 5.66
C LEU A 37 -1.70 5.25 5.63
N ALA A 38 -2.33 4.80 6.72
CA ALA A 38 -3.79 4.73 6.85
C ALA A 38 -4.47 6.12 6.89
N LEU A 39 -3.72 7.18 7.21
CA LEU A 39 -4.24 8.53 7.26
C LEU A 39 -4.78 8.98 5.89
N LEU A 40 -4.11 8.59 4.81
CA LEU A 40 -4.51 8.96 3.44
C LEU A 40 -5.89 8.39 3.06
N PRO A 41 -6.16 7.07 3.13
CA PRO A 41 -7.49 6.55 2.86
C PRO A 41 -8.52 6.98 3.91
N ALA A 42 -8.14 7.23 5.16
CA ALA A 42 -9.06 7.77 6.16
C ALA A 42 -9.55 9.18 5.81
N LEU A 43 -8.66 10.05 5.34
CA LEU A 43 -9.04 11.38 4.84
C LEU A 43 -9.92 11.29 3.59
N ALA A 44 -9.59 10.37 2.67
CA ALA A 44 -10.43 10.13 1.50
C ALA A 44 -11.84 9.63 1.89
N PHE A 45 -11.93 8.71 2.87
CA PHE A 45 -13.21 8.25 3.42
C PHE A 45 -14.03 9.41 3.98
N ALA A 46 -13.41 10.26 4.82
CA ALA A 46 -14.07 11.43 5.39
C ALA A 46 -14.56 12.41 4.31
N PHE A 47 -13.74 12.63 3.27
CA PHE A 47 -14.09 13.46 2.13
C PHE A 47 -15.33 12.93 1.40
N PHE A 48 -15.35 11.64 1.02
CA PHE A 48 -16.49 11.05 0.32
C PHE A 48 -17.75 10.99 1.21
N ALA A 49 -17.59 10.74 2.51
CA ALA A 49 -18.70 10.72 3.46
C ALA A 49 -19.37 12.10 3.56
N ALA A 50 -18.57 13.17 3.55
CA ALA A 50 -19.09 14.53 3.55
C ALA A 50 -19.85 14.91 2.27
N GLN A 51 -19.57 14.25 1.13
CA GLN A 51 -20.28 14.49 -0.13
C GLN A 51 -21.60 13.71 -0.25
N LEU A 52 -21.85 12.72 0.61
CA LEU A 52 -23.05 11.88 0.54
C LEU A 52 -24.37 12.66 0.47
N PRO A 53 -24.62 13.72 1.27
CA PRO A 53 -25.88 14.45 1.20
C PRO A 53 -26.11 15.08 -0.18
N THR A 54 -25.06 15.67 -0.76
CA THR A 54 -25.13 16.30 -2.09
C THR A 54 -25.39 15.27 -3.18
N LEU A 55 -24.68 14.14 -3.12
CA LEU A 55 -24.79 13.06 -4.10
C LEU A 55 -26.12 12.30 -4.00
N ALA A 56 -26.66 12.14 -2.79
CA ALA A 56 -27.96 11.53 -2.54
C ALA A 56 -29.13 12.38 -3.05
N ASN A 57 -28.95 13.70 -3.13
CA ASN A 57 -29.92 14.63 -3.72
C ASN A 57 -29.92 14.63 -5.27
N GLY A 58 -29.18 13.71 -5.92
CA GLY A 58 -29.16 13.57 -7.36
C GLY A 58 -28.28 14.60 -8.09
N ASN A 59 -27.34 15.25 -7.38
CA ASN A 59 -26.38 16.18 -7.96
C ASN A 59 -25.00 15.51 -8.08
N PRO A 60 -24.72 14.76 -9.16
CA PRO A 60 -23.43 14.12 -9.35
C PRO A 60 -22.33 15.16 -9.63
N PHE A 61 -21.13 14.90 -9.11
CA PHE A 61 -19.95 15.68 -9.47
C PHE A 61 -19.38 15.16 -10.79
N THR A 62 -19.20 16.06 -11.75
CA THR A 62 -18.66 15.71 -13.07
C THR A 62 -17.50 16.62 -13.43
N TRP A 63 -16.41 16.02 -13.86
CA TRP A 63 -15.23 16.73 -14.35
C TRP A 63 -14.76 16.08 -15.64
N SER A 64 -14.40 16.86 -16.65
CA SER A 64 -13.94 16.30 -17.91
C SER A 64 -12.70 17.02 -18.41
N LEU A 65 -11.72 16.25 -18.88
CA LEU A 65 -10.49 16.71 -19.48
C LEU A 65 -10.41 16.15 -20.90
N ASN A 66 -10.15 17.02 -21.88
CA ASN A 66 -9.92 16.59 -23.26
C ASN A 66 -8.51 16.00 -23.38
N TRP A 67 -8.39 14.71 -23.07
CA TRP A 67 -7.10 14.02 -22.99
C TRP A 67 -6.43 13.91 -24.37
N LEU A 68 -7.20 13.52 -25.39
CA LEU A 68 -6.68 13.42 -26.75
C LEU A 68 -7.67 14.06 -27.74
N PRO A 69 -7.64 15.40 -27.89
CA PRO A 69 -8.63 16.14 -28.65
C PRO A 69 -8.71 15.74 -30.12
N SER A 70 -7.59 15.36 -30.73
CA SER A 70 -7.52 14.96 -32.14
C SER A 70 -8.31 13.68 -32.45
N LEU A 71 -8.50 12.80 -31.46
CA LEU A 71 -9.32 11.59 -31.58
C LEU A 71 -10.72 11.77 -30.97
N GLY A 72 -11.05 12.96 -30.47
CA GLY A 72 -12.29 13.22 -29.73
C GLY A 72 -12.38 12.49 -28.37
N VAL A 73 -11.27 11.98 -27.84
CA VAL A 73 -11.25 11.23 -26.58
C VAL A 73 -11.22 12.18 -25.38
N ARG A 74 -12.16 11.97 -24.46
CA ARG A 74 -12.32 12.76 -23.24
C ARG A 74 -12.21 11.85 -22.02
N PHE A 75 -11.39 12.25 -21.05
CA PHE A 75 -11.37 11.64 -19.74
C PHE A 75 -12.44 12.33 -18.89
N SER A 76 -13.53 11.61 -18.60
CA SER A 76 -14.63 12.13 -17.80
C SER A 76 -14.67 11.40 -16.46
N PHE A 77 -14.52 12.16 -15.39
CA PHE A 77 -14.74 11.71 -14.03
C PHE A 77 -16.20 11.97 -13.65
N TYR A 78 -16.91 10.92 -13.26
CA TYR A 78 -18.32 10.96 -12.86
C TYR A 78 -18.44 10.36 -11.47
N LEU A 79 -18.95 11.14 -10.52
CA LEU A 79 -19.13 10.75 -9.13
C LEU A 79 -20.59 10.96 -8.74
N ASP A 80 -21.32 9.86 -8.60
CA ASP A 80 -22.70 9.81 -8.10
C ASP A 80 -22.78 9.08 -6.75
N GLY A 81 -24.00 8.89 -6.23
CA GLY A 81 -24.21 8.20 -4.96
C GLY A 81 -23.69 6.76 -4.93
N LEU A 82 -23.84 6.01 -6.04
CA LEU A 82 -23.36 4.63 -6.12
C LEU A 82 -21.83 4.56 -6.18
N SER A 83 -21.21 5.43 -6.98
CA SER A 83 -19.74 5.54 -7.08
C SER A 83 -19.14 5.97 -5.74
N ALA A 84 -19.79 6.89 -5.02
CA ALA A 84 -19.35 7.29 -3.69
C ALA A 84 -19.49 6.17 -2.64
N LEU A 85 -20.53 5.33 -2.74
CA LEU A 85 -20.65 4.15 -1.89
C LEU A 85 -19.50 3.17 -2.11
N PHE A 86 -19.12 2.91 -3.37
CA PHE A 86 -17.93 2.10 -3.67
C PHE A 86 -16.64 2.78 -3.19
N ALA A 87 -16.51 4.10 -3.37
CA ALA A 87 -15.35 4.85 -2.89
C ALA A 87 -15.19 4.71 -1.37
N LEU A 88 -16.27 4.88 -0.60
CA LEU A 88 -16.29 4.70 0.85
C LEU A 88 -15.89 3.29 1.27
N LEU A 89 -16.36 2.27 0.55
CA LEU A 89 -16.01 0.88 0.82
C LEU A 89 -14.52 0.63 0.59
N VAL A 90 -13.99 1.09 -0.55
CA VAL A 90 -12.56 0.94 -0.90
C VAL A 90 -11.68 1.69 0.09
N THR A 91 -11.99 2.95 0.42
CA THR A 91 -11.18 3.75 1.35
C THR A 91 -11.31 3.27 2.79
N GLY A 92 -12.51 2.85 3.22
CA GLY A 92 -12.75 2.36 4.57
C GLY A 92 -12.03 1.04 4.84
N ILE A 93 -12.18 0.06 3.94
CA ILE A 93 -11.48 -1.22 4.03
C ILE A 93 -9.97 -1.01 3.87
N GLY A 94 -9.54 -0.15 2.94
CA GLY A 94 -8.12 0.18 2.74
C GLY A 94 -7.47 0.78 3.98
N ALA A 95 -8.13 1.70 4.68
CA ALA A 95 -7.66 2.23 5.95
C ALA A 95 -7.54 1.13 7.02
N GLY A 96 -8.54 0.25 7.14
CA GLY A 96 -8.50 -0.89 8.06
C GLY A 96 -7.34 -1.85 7.78
N ILE A 97 -7.09 -2.18 6.50
CA ILE A 97 -5.98 -3.04 6.09
C ILE A 97 -4.63 -2.40 6.45
N LEU A 98 -4.44 -1.10 6.23
CA LEU A 98 -3.17 -0.42 6.53
C LEU A 98 -2.89 -0.33 8.03
N VAL A 99 -3.92 -0.08 8.85
CA VAL A 99 -3.79 -0.15 10.31
C VAL A 99 -3.42 -1.57 10.75
N TYR A 100 -4.07 -2.59 10.18
CA TYR A 100 -3.79 -3.99 10.50
C TYR A 100 -2.37 -4.40 10.08
N ALA A 101 -1.92 -4.01 8.89
CA ALA A 101 -0.58 -4.28 8.39
C ALA A 101 0.51 -3.59 9.21
N GLY A 102 0.21 -2.46 9.87
CA GLY A 102 1.14 -1.86 10.82
C GLY A 102 1.31 -2.68 12.11
N TYR A 103 0.29 -3.44 12.49
CA TYR A 103 0.31 -4.28 13.69
C TYR A 103 0.99 -5.64 13.45
N TYR A 104 0.96 -6.16 12.22
CA TYR A 104 1.50 -7.46 11.83
C TYR A 104 2.93 -7.36 11.30
#